data_AF-A0A5N8ZA36-F1
#
_entry.id   AF-A0A5N8ZA36-F1
#
_cell.length_a   1.000
_cell.length_b   1.000
_cell.length_c   1.000
_cell.angle_alpha   90.00
_cell.angle_beta   90.00
_cell.angle_gamma   90.00
#
_symmetry.space_group_name_H-M   'P 1'
#
loop_
_entity.id
_entity.type
_entity.pdbx_description
1 polymer ?
#
loop_
_entity_poly.entity_id
_entity_poly.type
_entity_poly.pdbx_seq_one_letter_code
_entity_poly.pdbx_strand_id
1 'polypeptide(L)'
;MQLIEIAQLVTGVATLIVASVLIWQMIIQKRTLDIAHNDADSSMSLTAVENKINLNTWFSTNSSIEMIEKMDKSLESLNPKEKDILSSYAFGHVLLLITEWRLGRMNQNPIYFRNQIRSLFERKAVRELMLEKRANMGETVTKGGVMSIMDEVYEEITGEKLPVLKN
;
A
#
# COMPACT_ATOMS: atom_id res chain seq x y z
N MET A 1 18.78 33.02 -57.62
CA MET A 1 17.86 32.70 -56.52
C MET A 1 16.65 33.61 -56.63
N GLN A 2 15.47 33.05 -56.80
CA GLN A 2 14.22 33.81 -56.82
C GLN A 2 13.84 34.22 -55.39
N LEU A 3 13.14 35.34 -55.23
CA LEU A 3 12.71 35.85 -53.91
C LEU A 3 11.92 34.81 -53.11
N ILE A 4 11.14 33.98 -53.81
CA ILE A 4 10.33 32.89 -53.25
C ILE A 4 11.22 31.80 -52.63
N GLU A 5 12.33 31.45 -53.28
CA GLU A 5 13.28 30.44 -52.78
C GLU A 5 13.96 30.93 -51.49
N ILE A 6 14.33 32.21 -51.43
CA ILE A 6 14.91 32.84 -50.24
C ILE A 6 13.90 32.86 -49.10
N ALA A 7 12.65 33.26 -49.37
CA ALA A 7 11.59 33.29 -48.36
C ALA A 7 11.33 31.90 -47.77
N GLN A 8 11.24 30.86 -48.61
CA GLN A 8 11.02 29.49 -48.15
C GLN A 8 12.20 28.97 -47.30
N LEU A 9 13.43 29.31 -47.67
CA LEU A 9 14.62 28.93 -46.88
C LEU A 9 14.60 29.61 -45.51
N VAL A 10 14.29 30.91 -45.45
CA VAL A 10 14.17 31.65 -44.18
C VAL A 10 13.05 31.07 -43.31
N THR A 11 11.88 30.78 -43.87
CA THR A 11 10.78 30.15 -43.13
C THR A 11 11.17 28.76 -42.61
N GLY A 12 11.80 27.93 -43.45
CA GLY A 12 12.26 26.59 -43.03
C GLY A 12 13.28 26.66 -41.89
N VAL A 13 14.25 27.57 -41.96
CA VAL A 13 15.22 27.79 -40.88
C VAL A 13 14.52 28.27 -39.61
N ALA A 14 13.58 29.21 -39.72
CA ALA A 14 12.80 29.68 -38.56
C ALA A 14 12.01 28.54 -37.91
N THR A 15 11.35 27.69 -38.70
CA THR A 15 10.64 26.50 -38.18
C THR A 15 11.58 25.53 -37.48
N LEU A 16 12.77 25.27 -38.04
CA LEU A 16 13.76 24.37 -37.42
C LEU A 16 14.27 24.93 -36.09
N ILE A 17 14.50 26.24 -35.99
CA ILE A 17 14.90 26.89 -34.75
C ILE A 17 13.81 26.71 -33.69
N VAL A 18 12.56 27.02 -34.03
CA VAL A 18 11.42 26.88 -33.10
C VAL A 18 11.25 25.41 -32.66
N ALA A 19 11.29 24.46 -33.60
CA ALA A 19 11.19 23.04 -33.30
C ALA A 19 12.32 22.58 -32.36
N SER A 20 13.55 23.06 -32.58
CA SER A 20 14.70 22.73 -31.71
C SER A 20 14.50 23.24 -30.28
N VAL A 21 13.96 24.46 -30.12
CA VAL A 21 13.63 25.02 -28.81
C VAL A 21 12.52 24.22 -28.12
N LEU A 22 11.49 23.80 -28.86
CA LEU A 22 10.41 22.97 -28.30
C LEU A 22 10.92 21.60 -27.83
N ILE A 23 11.80 20.96 -28.60
CA ILE A 23 12.43 19.70 -28.20
C ILE A 23 13.25 19.90 -26.92
N TRP A 24 14.02 20.98 -26.85
CA TRP A 24 14.78 21.34 -25.65
C TRP A 24 13.86 21.54 -24.43
N GLN A 25 12.74 22.24 -24.59
CA GLN A 25 11.74 22.42 -23.53
C GLN A 25 11.14 21.09 -23.07
N MET A 26 10.79 20.19 -24.00
CA MET A 26 10.28 18.85 -23.66
C MET A 26 11.29 18.02 -22.86
N ILE A 27 12.58 18.11 -23.19
CA ILE A 27 13.64 17.42 -22.43
C ILE A 27 13.71 17.94 -21.00
N ILE A 28 13.64 19.26 -20.80
CA ILE A 28 13.63 19.86 -19.46
C ILE A 28 12.36 19.44 -18.69
N GLN A 29 11.19 19.51 -19.32
CA GLN A 29 9.92 19.12 -18.69
C GLN A 29 9.92 17.65 -18.26
N LYS A 30 10.44 16.75 -19.10
CA LYS A 30 10.59 15.34 -18.76
C LYS A 30 11.44 15.16 -17.51
N ARG A 31 12.59 15.83 -17.42
CA ARG A 31 13.45 15.77 -16.22
C ARG A 31 12.74 16.28 -14.97
N THR A 32 11.99 17.38 -15.08
CA THR A 32 11.19 17.91 -13.96
C THR A 32 10.11 16.93 -13.53
N LEU A 33 9.45 16.27 -14.49
CA LEU A 33 8.45 15.24 -14.21
C LEU A 33 9.06 14.01 -13.52
N ASP A 34 10.24 13.56 -13.98
CA ASP A 34 10.96 12.44 -13.38
C ASP A 34 11.36 12.75 -11.92
N ILE A 35 11.84 13.97 -11.65
CA ILE A 35 12.14 14.44 -10.28
C ILE A 35 10.87 14.47 -9.44
N ALA A 36 9.79 15.07 -9.94
CA ALA A 36 8.52 15.16 -9.21
C ALA A 36 7.92 13.78 -8.93
N HIS A 37 8.06 12.83 -9.86
CA HIS A 37 7.63 11.45 -9.68
C HIS A 37 8.43 10.76 -8.57
N ASN A 38 9.76 10.90 -8.57
CA ASN A 38 10.62 10.32 -7.54
C ASN A 38 10.36 10.95 -6.16
N ASP A 39 10.14 12.26 -6.10
CA ASP A 39 9.81 12.96 -4.85
C ASP A 39 8.44 12.51 -4.32
N ALA A 40 7.45 12.33 -5.20
CA ALA A 40 6.13 11.81 -4.83
C ALA A 40 6.23 10.37 -4.29
N ASP A 41 7.02 9.49 -4.93
CA ASP A 41 7.22 8.12 -4.46
C ASP A 41 7.94 8.07 -3.11
N SER A 42 8.98 8.91 -2.93
CA SER A 42 9.70 9.05 -1.66
C SER A 42 8.79 9.57 -0.54
N SER A 43 8.02 10.64 -0.82
CA SER A 43 7.07 11.21 0.14
C SER A 43 6.00 10.19 0.54
N MET A 44 5.40 9.49 -0.41
CA MET A 44 4.43 8.43 -0.15
C MET A 44 5.05 7.28 0.66
N SER A 45 6.29 6.90 0.33
CA SER A 45 7.08 5.90 1.06
C SER A 45 7.22 6.24 2.53
N LEU A 46 7.68 7.47 2.82
CA LEU A 46 7.81 7.99 4.18
C LEU A 46 6.47 8.07 4.91
N THR A 47 5.42 8.57 4.27
CA THR A 47 4.09 8.68 4.89
C THR A 47 3.52 7.32 5.31
N ALA A 48 3.71 6.26 4.53
CA ALA A 48 3.23 4.94 4.96
C ALA A 48 4.07 4.35 6.11
N VAL A 49 5.38 4.60 6.12
CA VAL A 49 6.24 4.22 7.26
C VAL A 49 5.82 4.96 8.52
N GLU A 50 5.57 6.27 8.40
CA GLU A 50 5.06 7.11 9.50
C GLU A 50 3.71 6.59 10.01
N ASN A 51 2.75 6.31 9.12
CA ASN A 51 1.46 5.74 9.49
C ASN A 51 1.61 4.40 10.23
N LYS A 52 2.53 3.54 9.78
CA LYS A 52 2.82 2.27 10.45
C LYS A 52 3.41 2.47 11.84
N ILE A 53 4.35 3.39 11.99
CA ILE A 53 4.98 3.73 13.27
C ILE A 53 3.94 4.31 14.23
N ASN A 54 3.11 5.24 13.75
CA ASN A 54 2.04 5.86 14.53
C ASN A 54 1.02 4.82 15.01
N LEU A 55 0.61 3.90 14.14
CA LEU A 55 -0.32 2.82 14.51
C LEU A 55 0.29 1.88 15.57
N ASN A 56 1.55 1.49 15.40
CA ASN A 56 2.26 0.65 16.37
C ASN A 56 2.47 1.37 17.72
N THR A 57 2.78 2.66 17.68
CA THR A 57 2.97 3.50 18.87
C THR A 57 1.66 3.68 19.64
N TRP A 58 0.59 3.96 18.90
CA TRP A 58 -0.77 4.04 19.46
C TRP A 58 -1.16 2.71 20.12
N PHE A 59 -0.95 1.59 19.44
CA PHE A 59 -1.25 0.27 20.00
C PHE A 59 -0.43 -0.03 21.25
N SER A 60 0.87 0.27 21.24
CA SER A 60 1.75 0.08 22.39
C SER A 60 1.38 0.97 23.58
N THR A 61 0.84 2.17 23.33
CA THR A 61 0.43 3.10 24.39
C THR A 61 -0.94 2.75 24.97
N ASN A 62 -1.80 2.11 24.18
CA ASN A 62 -3.15 1.73 24.60
C ASN A 62 -3.26 0.28 25.09
N SER A 63 -2.25 -0.56 24.85
CA SER A 63 -2.24 -1.96 25.28
C SER A 63 -1.43 -2.13 26.56
N SER A 64 -1.97 -2.91 27.51
CA SER A 64 -1.22 -3.33 28.69
C SER A 64 -0.49 -4.66 28.46
N ILE A 65 0.49 -4.98 29.29
CA ILE A 65 1.21 -6.27 29.20
C ILE A 65 0.24 -7.45 29.35
N GLU A 66 -0.75 -7.33 30.24
CA GLU A 66 -1.78 -8.34 30.44
C GLU A 66 -2.65 -8.54 29.20
N MET A 67 -2.98 -7.45 28.48
CA MET A 67 -3.68 -7.53 27.20
C MET A 67 -2.84 -8.28 26.16
N ILE A 68 -1.54 -7.98 26.09
CA ILE A 68 -0.59 -8.64 25.19
C ILE A 68 -0.53 -10.14 25.47
N GLU A 69 -0.47 -10.57 26.73
CA GLU A 69 -0.48 -11.98 27.11
C GLU A 69 -1.81 -12.69 26.81
N LYS A 70 -2.94 -12.00 26.98
CA LYS A 70 -4.26 -12.51 26.60
C LYS A 70 -4.36 -12.72 25.08
N MET A 71 -3.80 -11.82 24.28
CA MET A 71 -3.81 -11.94 22.82
C MET A 71 -3.14 -13.22 22.31
N ASP A 72 -2.20 -13.79 23.06
CA ASP A 72 -1.56 -15.06 22.72
C ASP A 72 -2.48 -16.26 23.00
N LYS A 73 -3.43 -16.14 23.93
CA LYS A 73 -4.35 -17.21 24.33
C LYS A 73 -5.54 -17.32 23.38
N SER A 74 -6.31 -16.23 23.21
CA SER A 74 -7.49 -16.15 22.32
C SER A 74 -8.09 -14.74 22.33
N LEU A 75 -8.89 -14.43 21.32
CA LEU A 75 -9.74 -13.26 21.24
C LEU A 75 -10.74 -13.20 22.42
N GLU A 76 -11.31 -14.33 22.82
CA GLU A 76 -12.28 -14.38 23.92
C GLU A 76 -11.69 -14.09 25.31
N SER A 77 -10.38 -14.19 25.46
CA SER A 77 -9.71 -13.79 26.71
C SER A 77 -9.61 -12.28 26.89
N LEU A 78 -9.92 -11.49 25.85
CA LEU A 78 -9.90 -10.03 25.87
C LEU A 78 -11.26 -9.48 26.34
N ASN A 79 -11.21 -8.44 27.18
CA ASN A 79 -12.39 -7.66 27.53
C ASN A 79 -12.83 -6.76 26.35
N PRO A 80 -14.05 -6.18 26.39
CA PRO A 80 -14.55 -5.38 25.27
C PRO A 80 -13.63 -4.24 24.83
N LYS A 81 -13.01 -3.52 25.78
CA LYS A 81 -12.07 -2.42 25.47
C LYS A 81 -10.81 -2.97 24.80
N GLU A 82 -10.28 -4.08 25.27
CA GLU A 82 -9.13 -4.76 24.67
C GLU A 82 -9.45 -5.27 23.25
N LYS A 83 -10.67 -5.80 23.02
CA LYS A 83 -11.14 -6.19 21.69
C LYS A 83 -11.22 -4.97 20.74
N ASP A 84 -11.69 -3.82 21.21
CA ASP A 84 -11.75 -2.58 20.41
C ASP A 84 -10.35 -2.06 20.02
N ILE A 85 -9.41 -2.10 20.96
CA ILE A 85 -8.01 -1.71 20.71
C ILE A 85 -7.38 -2.65 19.67
N LEU A 86 -7.55 -3.96 19.85
CA LEU A 86 -7.04 -4.97 18.92
C LEU A 86 -7.66 -4.81 17.53
N SER A 87 -8.97 -4.60 17.47
CA SER A 87 -9.72 -4.36 16.24
C SER A 87 -9.16 -3.16 15.49
N SER A 88 -9.07 -2.01 16.16
CA SER A 88 -8.54 -0.77 15.56
C SER A 88 -7.11 -0.95 15.04
N TYR A 89 -6.26 -1.63 15.80
CA TYR A 89 -4.89 -1.94 15.39
C TYR A 89 -4.83 -2.83 14.16
N ALA A 90 -5.52 -3.97 14.21
CA ALA A 90 -5.41 -4.99 13.19
C ALA A 90 -6.05 -4.54 11.87
N PHE A 91 -7.21 -3.89 11.92
CA PHE A 91 -7.83 -3.29 10.74
C PHE A 91 -7.05 -2.10 10.19
N GLY A 92 -6.44 -1.28 11.04
CA GLY A 92 -5.57 -0.20 10.60
C GLY A 92 -4.40 -0.72 9.76
N HIS A 93 -3.78 -1.82 10.18
CA HIS A 93 -2.70 -2.47 9.41
C HIS A 93 -3.21 -3.05 8.10
N VAL A 94 -4.32 -3.78 8.12
CA VAL A 94 -4.89 -4.37 6.90
C VAL A 94 -5.26 -3.29 5.88
N LEU A 95 -5.91 -2.20 6.32
CA LEU A 95 -6.26 -1.07 5.46
C LEU A 95 -5.03 -0.38 4.87
N LEU A 96 -3.97 -0.22 5.67
CA LEU A 96 -2.70 0.32 5.19
C LEU A 96 -2.13 -0.58 4.08
N LEU A 97 -2.04 -1.90 4.30
CA LEU A 97 -1.51 -2.85 3.33
C LEU A 97 -2.33 -2.90 2.03
N ILE A 98 -3.67 -2.88 2.13
CA ILE A 98 -4.56 -2.77 0.98
C ILE A 98 -4.27 -1.50 0.18
N THR A 99 -4.10 -0.39 0.89
CA THR A 99 -3.82 0.91 0.26
C THR A 99 -2.46 0.89 -0.43
N GLU A 100 -1.43 0.34 0.23
CA GLU A 100 -0.10 0.19 -0.36
C GLU A 100 -0.11 -0.71 -1.60
N TRP A 101 -0.85 -1.81 -1.57
CA TRP A 101 -1.03 -2.71 -2.70
C TRP A 101 -1.71 -2.02 -3.89
N ARG A 102 -2.80 -1.28 -3.64
CA ARG A 102 -3.53 -0.52 -4.67
C ARG A 102 -2.68 0.57 -5.30
N LEU A 103 -1.78 1.17 -4.54
CA LEU A 103 -0.84 2.20 -5.00
C LEU A 103 0.38 1.62 -5.73
N GLY A 104 0.47 0.29 -5.87
CA GLY A 104 1.57 -0.35 -6.56
C GLY A 104 2.90 -0.34 -5.80
N ARG A 105 2.88 -0.03 -4.50
CA ARG A 105 4.10 0.12 -3.70
C ARG A 105 4.94 -1.15 -3.72
N MET A 106 6.26 -0.98 -3.66
CA MET A 106 7.23 -2.07 -3.71
C MET A 106 7.01 -2.99 -4.93
N ASN A 107 6.53 -2.44 -6.05
CA ASN A 107 6.14 -3.19 -7.25
C ASN A 107 5.14 -4.33 -6.95
N GLN A 108 4.25 -4.13 -5.98
CA GLN A 108 3.29 -5.13 -5.52
C GLN A 108 3.95 -6.47 -5.12
N ASN A 109 5.19 -6.43 -4.60
CA ASN A 109 5.95 -7.62 -4.27
C ASN A 109 5.20 -8.49 -3.22
N PRO A 110 4.72 -9.71 -3.60
CA PRO A 110 3.93 -10.54 -2.70
C PRO A 110 4.68 -10.93 -1.42
N ILE A 111 6.00 -11.09 -1.48
CA ILE A 111 6.84 -11.46 -0.33
C ILE A 111 6.80 -10.36 0.74
N TYR A 112 6.82 -9.09 0.32
CA TYR A 112 6.72 -7.96 1.25
C TYR A 112 5.40 -8.01 2.02
N PHE A 113 4.27 -8.08 1.32
CA PHE A 113 2.94 -8.11 1.94
C PHE A 113 2.75 -9.36 2.80
N ARG A 114 3.23 -10.52 2.33
CA ARG A 114 3.20 -11.78 3.08
C ARG A 114 3.94 -11.67 4.42
N ASN A 115 5.12 -11.05 4.44
CA ASN A 115 5.88 -10.85 5.67
C ASN A 115 5.15 -9.90 6.64
N GLN A 116 4.52 -8.83 6.14
CA GLN A 116 3.74 -7.92 6.98
C GLN A 116 2.52 -8.61 7.59
N ILE A 117 1.78 -9.37 6.79
CA ILE A 117 0.62 -10.14 7.25
C ILE A 117 1.06 -11.21 8.25
N ARG A 118 2.16 -11.92 7.99
CA ARG A 118 2.68 -12.93 8.92
C ARG A 118 3.02 -12.32 10.28
N SER A 119 3.65 -11.14 10.29
CA SER A 119 3.95 -10.45 11.54
C SER A 119 2.69 -9.99 12.26
N LEU A 120 1.70 -9.48 11.52
CA LEU A 120 0.38 -9.14 12.09
C LEU A 120 -0.30 -10.37 12.71
N PHE A 121 -0.17 -11.54 12.07
CA PHE A 121 -0.79 -12.79 12.48
C PHE A 121 0.02 -13.57 13.53
N GLU A 122 1.07 -13.01 14.12
CA GLU A 122 1.87 -13.67 15.17
C GLU A 122 0.97 -14.14 16.34
N ARG A 123 -0.02 -13.31 16.70
CA ARG A 123 -0.87 -13.54 17.86
C ARG A 123 -2.20 -14.20 17.51
N LYS A 124 -2.62 -15.15 18.35
CA LYS A 124 -3.84 -15.94 18.12
C LYS A 124 -5.10 -15.09 18.06
N ALA A 125 -5.24 -14.10 18.95
CA ALA A 125 -6.39 -13.21 18.95
C ALA A 125 -6.52 -12.40 17.66
N VAL A 126 -5.41 -12.02 17.01
CA VAL A 126 -5.45 -11.32 15.71
C VAL A 126 -6.00 -12.24 14.63
N ARG A 127 -5.56 -13.50 14.59
CA ARG A 127 -6.04 -14.50 13.63
C ARG A 127 -7.54 -14.75 13.78
N GLU A 128 -8.00 -14.93 15.02
CA GLU A 128 -9.43 -15.14 15.32
C GLU A 128 -10.28 -13.93 14.94
N LEU A 129 -9.82 -12.72 15.27
CA LEU A 129 -10.48 -11.47 14.89
C LEU A 129 -10.59 -11.35 13.36
N MET A 130 -9.50 -11.62 12.64
CA MET A 130 -9.47 -11.53 11.18
C MET A 130 -10.39 -12.55 10.54
N LEU A 131 -10.48 -13.75 11.11
CA LEU A 131 -11.44 -14.77 10.66
C LEU A 131 -12.89 -14.32 10.89
N GLU A 132 -13.22 -13.79 12.07
CA GLU A 132 -14.57 -13.28 12.39
C GLU A 132 -15.02 -12.21 11.37
N LYS A 133 -14.08 -11.37 10.94
CA LYS A 133 -14.34 -10.22 10.09
C LYS A 133 -14.10 -10.48 8.61
N ARG A 134 -13.62 -11.67 8.26
CA ARG A 134 -13.24 -12.09 6.90
C ARG A 134 -14.37 -11.92 5.89
N ALA A 135 -15.59 -12.31 6.25
CA ALA A 135 -16.76 -12.20 5.37
C ALA A 135 -17.03 -10.74 4.96
N ASN A 136 -17.02 -9.82 5.94
CA ASN A 136 -17.24 -8.40 5.71
C ASN A 136 -16.12 -7.76 4.90
N MET A 137 -14.87 -8.23 5.06
CA MET A 137 -13.75 -7.74 4.27
C MET A 137 -13.88 -8.16 2.80
N GLY A 138 -14.34 -9.38 2.51
CA GLY A 138 -14.48 -9.91 1.15
C GLY A 138 -15.55 -9.24 0.27
N GLU A 139 -16.47 -8.48 0.85
CA GLU A 139 -17.50 -7.72 0.11
C GLU A 139 -17.03 -6.33 -0.34
N THR A 140 -15.82 -5.90 0.08
CA THR A 140 -15.27 -4.58 -0.27
C THR A 140 -14.31 -4.64 -1.48
N VAL A 141 -13.78 -3.48 -1.93
CA VAL A 141 -12.85 -3.32 -3.08
C VAL A 141 -11.50 -4.05 -2.90
N THR A 142 -11.37 -4.82 -1.82
CA THR A 142 -10.18 -5.55 -1.35
C THR A 142 -10.06 -6.96 -1.95
N LYS A 143 -11.00 -7.36 -2.82
CA LYS A 143 -11.18 -8.73 -3.35
C LYS A 143 -10.05 -9.24 -4.28
N GLY A 144 -8.86 -8.62 -4.26
CA GLY A 144 -7.69 -9.09 -4.99
C GLY A 144 -6.38 -8.61 -4.38
N GLY A 145 -5.38 -9.50 -4.30
CA GLY A 145 -4.02 -9.21 -3.84
C GLY A 145 -3.80 -9.48 -2.36
N VAL A 146 -4.01 -8.48 -1.50
CA VAL A 146 -3.71 -8.59 -0.06
C VAL A 146 -4.59 -9.63 0.63
N MET A 147 -5.87 -9.74 0.26
CA MET A 147 -6.80 -10.68 0.88
C MET A 147 -6.44 -12.15 0.58
N SER A 148 -5.99 -12.45 -0.64
CA SER A 148 -5.51 -13.81 -0.96
C SER A 148 -4.23 -14.13 -0.20
N ILE A 149 -3.32 -13.16 -0.06
CA ILE A 149 -2.11 -13.34 0.76
C ILE A 149 -2.48 -13.54 2.24
N MET A 150 -3.50 -12.84 2.74
CA MET A 150 -4.00 -13.03 4.11
C MET A 150 -4.53 -14.44 4.32
N ASP A 151 -5.33 -14.95 3.39
CA ASP A 151 -5.83 -16.32 3.44
C ASP A 151 -4.68 -17.32 3.40
N GLU A 152 -3.75 -17.20 2.45
CA GLU A 152 -2.58 -18.09 2.34
C GLU A 152 -1.73 -18.12 3.62
N VAL A 153 -1.45 -16.95 4.21
CA VAL A 153 -0.69 -16.86 5.45
C VAL A 153 -1.46 -17.43 6.64
N TYR A 154 -2.78 -17.23 6.68
CA TYR A 154 -3.62 -17.84 7.71
C TYR A 154 -3.56 -19.37 7.63
N GLU A 155 -3.77 -19.95 6.45
CA GLU A 155 -3.75 -21.40 6.24
C GLU A 155 -2.39 -22.00 6.56
N GLU A 156 -1.30 -21.29 6.25
CA GLU A 156 0.06 -21.75 6.58
C GLU A 156 0.34 -21.74 8.08
N ILE A 157 -0.09 -20.71 8.81
CA ILE A 157 0.16 -20.61 10.26
C ILE A 157 -0.71 -21.59 11.05
N THR A 158 -1.96 -21.77 10.62
CA THR A 158 -2.95 -22.58 11.36
C THR A 158 -3.03 -24.03 10.90
N GLY A 159 -2.65 -24.31 9.64
CA GLY A 159 -2.91 -25.59 8.98
C GLY A 159 -4.38 -25.80 8.58
N GLU A 160 -5.26 -24.83 8.85
CA GLU A 160 -6.69 -24.91 8.55
C GLU A 160 -7.00 -24.27 7.21
N LYS A 161 -7.73 -24.98 6.34
CA LYS A 161 -8.17 -24.42 5.05
C LYS A 161 -9.39 -23.53 5.23
N LEU A 162 -9.33 -22.34 4.67
CA LEU A 162 -10.42 -21.39 4.73
C LEU A 162 -11.45 -21.68 3.62
N PRO A 163 -12.76 -21.51 3.90
CA PRO A 163 -13.77 -21.61 2.86
C PRO A 163 -13.57 -20.47 1.85
N VAL A 164 -13.69 -20.79 0.57
CA VAL A 164 -13.65 -19.79 -0.51
C VAL A 164 -14.81 -18.81 -0.30
N LEU A 165 -14.50 -17.52 -0.18
CA LEU A 165 -15.52 -16.47 -0.12
C LEU A 165 -16.23 -16.45 -1.48
N LYS A 166 -17.51 -16.84 -1.50
CA LYS A 166 -18.33 -16.71 -2.71
C LYS A 166 -18.58 -15.23 -2.99
N ASN A 167 -18.58 -14.90 -4.28
CA ASN A 167 -18.60 -13.52 -4.78
C ASN A 167 -19.82 -12.73 -4.37
#